data_AF-A0A662JBN1-F1
#
_entry.id   AF-A0A662JBN1-F1
#
_cell.length_a   1.000
_cell.length_b   1.000
_cell.length_c   1.000
_cell.angle_alpha   90.00
_cell.angle_beta   90.00
_cell.angle_gamma   90.00
#
_symmetry.space_group_name_H-M   'P 1'
#
loop_
_entity.id
_entity.type
_entity.pdbx_description
1 polymer ?
#
loop_
_entity_poly.entity_id
_entity_poly.type
_entity_poly.pdbx_seq_one_letter_code
_entity_poly.pdbx_strand_id
1 'polypeptide(L)'
;MDRRRTLWAKAYTGLHVTPWLIERWLADIEKDPVGALEMARLFTEALEVPRLVVLGFNPQPLVAALAVNEDKLKVLTSQEVAKGSVEAAAVSHRVLEAFRGLVEVVITQLTPSPGENPLKALRSLEGVLSSIKGGVIDVTDAPPLVVVIACSQSCTLTYTYSTGESVRVVPISYGAKRTLIS
;
A
#
# COMPACT_ATOMS: atom_id res chain seq x y z
N MET A 1 29.32 5.11 -1.90
CA MET A 1 27.96 4.56 -1.77
C MET A 1 27.84 3.39 -2.74
N ASP A 2 27.38 2.22 -2.29
CA ASP A 2 27.21 1.03 -3.13
C ASP A 2 26.28 1.35 -4.32
N ARG A 3 26.63 0.89 -5.55
CA ARG A 3 25.82 1.11 -6.77
C ARG A 3 24.39 0.61 -6.59
N ARG A 4 24.20 -0.51 -5.89
CA ARG A 4 22.86 -1.06 -5.58
C ARG A 4 22.08 -0.07 -4.71
N ARG A 5 22.69 0.43 -3.63
CA ARG A 5 22.08 1.39 -2.70
C ARG A 5 21.69 2.70 -3.40
N THR A 6 22.52 3.21 -4.31
CA THR A 6 22.20 4.43 -5.08
C THR A 6 21.02 4.22 -6.04
N LEU A 7 20.93 3.04 -6.67
CA LEU A 7 19.79 2.70 -7.53
C LEU A 7 18.50 2.63 -6.71
N TRP A 8 18.55 1.92 -5.57
CA TRP A 8 17.45 1.80 -4.64
C TRP A 8 16.96 3.15 -4.13
N ALA A 9 17.85 4.03 -3.67
CA ALA A 9 17.46 5.39 -3.27
C ALA A 9 16.68 6.07 -4.41
N LYS A 10 17.22 6.12 -5.63
CA LYS A 10 16.54 6.82 -6.74
C LYS A 10 15.18 6.20 -7.13
N ALA A 11 15.06 4.87 -7.09
CA ALA A 11 13.83 4.17 -7.50
C ALA A 11 12.76 4.20 -6.41
N TYR A 12 13.18 4.03 -5.16
CA TYR A 12 12.29 3.83 -4.02
C TYR A 12 11.93 5.16 -3.35
N THR A 13 12.86 6.11 -3.27
CA THR A 13 12.64 7.45 -2.70
C THR A 13 12.43 8.50 -3.79
N GLY A 14 12.22 8.12 -5.05
CA GLY A 14 11.86 9.05 -6.12
C GLY A 14 10.34 9.26 -6.21
N LEU A 15 9.89 10.51 -6.39
CA LEU A 15 8.47 10.83 -6.67
C LEU A 15 8.11 10.58 -8.15
N HIS A 16 9.07 10.83 -9.04
CA HIS A 16 8.98 10.55 -10.47
C HIS A 16 10.17 9.71 -10.88
N VAL A 17 9.91 8.45 -11.20
CA VAL A 17 10.95 7.46 -11.48
C VAL A 17 10.88 7.08 -12.96
N THR A 18 12.01 7.14 -13.64
CA THR A 18 12.09 6.74 -15.05
C THR A 18 11.80 5.24 -15.21
N PRO A 19 11.10 4.80 -16.27
CA PRO A 19 10.69 3.39 -16.42
C PRO A 19 11.82 2.37 -16.28
N TRP A 20 13.00 2.64 -16.86
CA TRP A 20 14.16 1.73 -16.77
C TRP A 20 14.64 1.50 -15.33
N LEU A 21 14.45 2.50 -14.46
CA LEU A 21 14.87 2.46 -13.07
C LEU A 21 13.88 1.65 -12.23
N ILE A 22 12.58 1.72 -12.56
CA ILE A 22 11.54 0.85 -12.00
C ILE A 22 11.83 -0.61 -12.37
N GLU A 23 12.14 -0.91 -13.63
CA GLU A 23 12.46 -2.27 -14.07
C GLU A 23 13.70 -2.85 -13.37
N ARG A 24 14.74 -2.02 -13.16
CA ARG A 24 15.91 -2.45 -12.39
C ARG A 24 15.60 -2.73 -10.93
N TRP A 25 14.76 -1.89 -10.32
CA TRP A 25 14.32 -2.08 -8.95
C TRP A 25 13.44 -3.33 -8.79
N LEU A 26 12.52 -3.58 -9.72
CA LEU A 26 11.73 -4.81 -9.81
C LEU A 26 12.60 -6.05 -9.93
N ALA A 27 13.59 -6.05 -10.84
CA ALA A 27 14.48 -7.19 -11.01
C ALA A 27 15.26 -7.52 -9.73
N ASP A 28 15.62 -6.51 -8.93
CA ASP A 28 16.24 -6.68 -7.62
C ASP A 28 15.27 -7.32 -6.61
N ILE A 29 14.01 -6.86 -6.57
CA ILE A 29 12.95 -7.43 -5.72
C ILE A 29 12.67 -8.89 -6.08
N GLU A 30 12.48 -9.19 -7.37
CA GLU A 30 12.14 -10.53 -7.86
C GLU A 30 13.27 -11.54 -7.61
N LYS A 31 14.52 -11.09 -7.67
CA LYS A 31 15.69 -11.94 -7.45
C LYS A 31 15.91 -12.28 -5.98
N ASP A 32 15.70 -11.32 -5.09
CA ASP A 32 15.98 -11.46 -3.66
C ASP A 32 14.97 -10.62 -2.84
N PRO A 33 13.74 -11.14 -2.62
CA PRO A 33 12.70 -10.39 -1.91
C PRO A 33 13.12 -10.02 -0.48
N VAL A 34 13.80 -10.93 0.23
CA VAL A 34 14.22 -10.69 1.62
C VAL A 34 15.27 -9.59 1.69
N GLY A 35 16.34 -9.70 0.90
CA GLY A 35 17.37 -8.64 0.86
C GLY A 35 16.85 -7.32 0.27
N ALA A 36 15.81 -7.36 -0.56
CA ALA A 36 15.11 -6.16 -1.02
C ALA A 36 14.36 -5.45 0.12
N LEU A 37 13.73 -6.18 1.05
CA LEU A 37 13.11 -5.58 2.24
C LEU A 37 14.15 -5.06 3.23
N GLU A 38 15.28 -5.74 3.39
CA GLU A 38 16.40 -5.22 4.19
C GLU A 38 16.91 -3.88 3.61
N MET A 39 17.02 -3.80 2.29
CA MET A 39 17.40 -2.56 1.60
C MET A 39 16.34 -1.48 1.76
N ALA A 40 15.06 -1.81 1.57
CA ALA A 40 13.95 -0.87 1.77
C ALA A 40 13.94 -0.30 3.19
N ARG A 41 14.15 -1.14 4.21
CA ARG A 41 14.20 -0.75 5.62
C ARG A 41 15.24 0.35 5.91
N LEU A 42 16.34 0.41 5.15
CA LEU A 42 17.34 1.48 5.29
C LEU A 42 16.83 2.86 4.86
N PHE A 43 15.75 2.92 4.10
CA PHE A 43 15.15 4.13 3.55
C PHE A 43 13.72 4.37 4.05
N THR A 44 13.14 3.44 4.80
CA THR A 44 11.78 3.56 5.30
C THR A 44 11.77 4.08 6.73
N GLU A 45 11.04 5.18 6.96
CA GLU A 45 10.73 5.68 8.30
C GLU A 45 9.24 5.47 8.58
N ALA A 46 8.90 4.73 9.63
CA ALA A 46 7.51 4.53 10.03
C ALA A 46 7.24 5.11 11.41
N LEU A 47 6.28 6.02 11.50
CA LEU A 47 5.74 6.50 12.77
C LEU A 47 4.64 5.57 13.30
N GLU A 48 4.02 4.81 12.40
CA GLU A 48 2.99 3.81 12.70
C GLU A 48 3.14 2.65 11.71
N VAL A 49 2.97 1.41 12.16
CA VAL A 49 3.16 0.22 11.34
C VAL A 49 1.81 -0.29 10.82
N PRO A 50 1.52 -0.21 9.52
CA PRO A 50 0.26 -0.69 8.97
C PRO A 50 0.17 -2.21 9.03
N ARG A 51 -1.00 -2.70 9.43
CA ARG A 51 -1.36 -4.13 9.40
C ARG A 51 -2.13 -4.51 8.13
N LEU A 52 -2.70 -3.50 7.47
CA LEU A 52 -3.31 -3.63 6.16
C LEU A 52 -2.76 -2.55 5.23
N VAL A 53 -2.47 -2.88 3.99
CA VAL A 53 -2.22 -1.91 2.90
C VAL A 53 -3.30 -2.04 1.85
N VAL A 54 -3.85 -0.92 1.41
CA VAL A 54 -4.67 -0.86 0.20
C VAL A 54 -3.74 -0.66 -0.99
N LEU A 55 -3.53 -1.71 -1.77
CA LEU A 55 -2.61 -1.68 -2.91
C LEU A 55 -3.34 -1.27 -4.18
N GLY A 56 -2.90 -0.16 -4.77
CA GLY A 56 -3.28 0.30 -6.11
C GLY A 56 -2.16 0.08 -7.14
N PHE A 57 -1.99 1.04 -8.04
CA PHE A 57 -1.01 0.98 -9.13
C PHE A 57 0.39 1.46 -8.73
N ASN A 58 0.57 1.94 -7.49
CA ASN A 58 1.88 2.21 -6.92
C ASN A 58 2.29 1.07 -5.96
N PRO A 59 3.42 0.38 -6.21
CA PRO A 59 3.92 -0.67 -5.31
C PRO A 59 4.62 -0.12 -4.05
N GLN A 60 5.05 1.15 -4.03
CA GLN A 60 5.89 1.68 -2.94
C GLN A 60 5.26 1.54 -1.55
N PRO A 61 3.95 1.79 -1.34
CA PRO A 61 3.30 1.58 -0.04
C PRO A 61 3.38 0.14 0.46
N LEU A 62 3.23 -0.85 -0.43
CA LEU A 62 3.38 -2.26 -0.08
C LEU A 62 4.81 -2.57 0.40
N VAL A 63 5.82 -2.11 -0.36
CA VAL A 63 7.22 -2.34 0.00
C VAL A 63 7.58 -1.63 1.31
N ALA A 64 7.10 -0.40 1.52
CA ALA A 64 7.30 0.33 2.77
C ALA A 64 6.69 -0.39 3.98
N ALA A 65 5.43 -0.82 3.86
CA ALA A 65 4.76 -1.56 4.92
C ALA A 65 5.50 -2.87 5.24
N LEU A 66 5.87 -3.66 4.23
CA LEU A 66 6.63 -4.90 4.42
C LEU A 66 8.01 -4.66 5.03
N ALA A 67 8.67 -3.55 4.71
CA ALA A 67 10.00 -3.23 5.24
C ALA A 67 9.99 -3.03 6.78
N VAL A 68 8.88 -2.52 7.32
CA VAL A 68 8.73 -2.19 8.75
C VAL A 68 7.82 -3.15 9.52
N ASN A 69 7.17 -4.09 8.84
CA ASN A 69 6.30 -5.08 9.45
C ASN A 69 7.06 -6.41 9.64
N GLU A 70 6.96 -6.99 10.83
CA GLU A 70 7.59 -8.28 11.18
C GLU A 70 6.63 -9.47 11.02
N ASP A 71 5.33 -9.18 10.94
CA ASP A 71 4.25 -10.15 10.77
C ASP A 71 3.81 -10.24 9.31
N LYS A 72 2.94 -11.23 9.03
CA LYS A 72 2.27 -11.34 7.73
C LYS A 72 1.36 -10.13 7.49
N LEU A 73 1.60 -9.38 6.43
CA LEU A 73 0.85 -8.18 6.08
C LEU A 73 -0.43 -8.52 5.32
N LYS A 74 -1.57 -7.93 5.69
CA LYS A 74 -2.79 -8.04 4.87
C LYS A 74 -2.76 -7.03 3.73
N VAL A 75 -3.07 -7.46 2.51
CA VAL A 75 -3.12 -6.59 1.33
C VAL A 75 -4.53 -6.61 0.76
N LEU A 76 -5.18 -5.46 0.75
CA LEU A 76 -6.47 -5.28 0.09
C LEU A 76 -6.22 -4.69 -1.31
N THR A 77 -6.70 -5.35 -2.35
CA THR A 77 -6.44 -4.88 -3.72
C THR A 77 -7.57 -5.23 -4.69
N SER A 78 -7.53 -4.64 -5.88
CA SER A 78 -8.48 -4.90 -6.95
C SER A 78 -8.09 -6.12 -7.79
N GLN A 79 -9.02 -6.61 -8.60
CA GLN A 79 -8.76 -7.75 -9.48
C GLN A 79 -7.70 -7.43 -10.55
N GLU A 80 -7.64 -6.19 -11.02
CA GLU A 80 -6.68 -5.72 -12.03
C GLU A 80 -5.25 -5.80 -11.52
N VAL A 81 -5.02 -5.38 -10.27
CA VAL A 81 -3.71 -5.48 -9.60
C VAL A 81 -3.37 -6.93 -9.28
N ALA A 82 -4.30 -7.68 -8.71
CA ALA A 82 -4.05 -9.08 -8.37
C ALA A 82 -3.69 -9.95 -9.59
N LYS A 83 -4.22 -9.64 -10.77
CA LYS A 83 -3.97 -10.38 -12.02
C LYS A 83 -2.96 -9.71 -12.95
N GLY A 84 -2.50 -8.50 -12.65
CA GLY A 84 -1.69 -7.69 -13.56
C GLY A 84 -2.37 -7.49 -14.92
N SER A 85 -3.71 -7.42 -14.96
CA SER A 85 -4.47 -7.52 -16.22
C SER A 85 -4.53 -6.22 -17.02
N VAL A 86 -3.97 -5.13 -16.49
CA VAL A 86 -3.84 -3.82 -17.16
C VAL A 86 -2.41 -3.32 -17.00
N GLU A 87 -1.91 -2.56 -17.98
CA GLU A 87 -0.52 -2.10 -18.00
C GLU A 87 -0.14 -1.31 -16.74
N ALA A 88 -1.03 -0.42 -16.27
CA ALA A 88 -0.82 0.35 -15.05
C ALA A 88 -0.66 -0.52 -13.79
N ALA A 89 -1.18 -1.75 -13.79
CA ALA A 89 -1.11 -2.68 -12.67
C ALA A 89 0.12 -3.60 -12.72
N ALA A 90 0.86 -3.64 -13.84
CA ALA A 90 1.90 -4.64 -14.07
C ALA A 90 3.00 -4.60 -13.00
N VAL A 91 3.44 -3.41 -12.60
CA VAL A 91 4.48 -3.22 -11.58
C VAL A 91 3.98 -3.66 -10.20
N SER A 92 2.82 -3.16 -9.75
CA SER A 92 2.24 -3.57 -8.46
C SER A 92 1.98 -5.07 -8.39
N HIS A 93 1.50 -5.68 -9.48
CA HIS A 93 1.30 -7.12 -9.57
C HIS A 93 2.61 -7.88 -9.34
N ARG A 94 3.68 -7.53 -10.08
CA ARG A 94 4.98 -8.20 -9.96
C ARG A 94 5.57 -8.09 -8.55
N VAL A 95 5.46 -6.91 -7.93
CA VAL A 95 5.87 -6.71 -6.53
C VAL A 95 5.03 -7.56 -5.58
N LEU A 96 3.72 -7.59 -5.76
CA LEU A 96 2.82 -8.41 -4.95
C LEU A 96 3.17 -9.90 -5.05
N GLU A 97 3.46 -10.40 -6.25
CA GLU A 97 3.85 -11.80 -6.48
C GLU A 97 5.20 -12.13 -5.84
N ALA A 98 6.20 -11.24 -5.96
CA ALA A 98 7.51 -11.43 -5.33
C ALA A 98 7.40 -11.56 -3.81
N PHE A 99 6.41 -10.91 -3.19
CA PHE A 99 6.16 -10.95 -1.75
C PHE A 99 5.00 -11.84 -1.33
N ARG A 100 4.47 -12.71 -2.20
CA ARG A 100 3.28 -13.54 -1.93
C ARG A 100 3.40 -14.39 -0.65
N GLY A 101 4.61 -14.81 -0.27
CA GLY A 101 4.87 -15.54 0.97
C GLY A 101 4.72 -14.71 2.25
N LEU A 102 4.81 -13.38 2.15
CA LEU A 102 4.78 -12.44 3.27
C LEU A 102 3.43 -11.71 3.41
N VAL A 103 2.49 -11.96 2.48
CA VAL A 103 1.20 -11.26 2.44
C VAL A 103 0.00 -12.19 2.46
N GLU A 104 -1.09 -11.72 3.05
CA GLU A 104 -2.43 -12.27 2.87
C GLU A 104 -3.21 -11.36 1.91
N VAL A 105 -3.47 -11.84 0.69
CA VAL A 105 -4.13 -11.03 -0.34
C VAL A 105 -5.65 -11.20 -0.25
N VAL A 106 -6.35 -10.09 -0.07
CA VAL A 106 -7.80 -9.98 -0.16
C VAL A 106 -8.16 -9.21 -1.42
N ILE A 107 -8.77 -9.91 -2.37
CA ILE A 107 -9.20 -9.32 -3.63
C ILE A 107 -10.66 -8.88 -3.46
N THR A 108 -10.91 -7.58 -3.64
CA THR A 108 -12.28 -7.05 -3.63
C THR A 108 -12.41 -5.89 -4.60
N GLN A 109 -13.64 -5.49 -4.82
CA GLN A 109 -13.96 -4.33 -5.61
C GLN A 109 -13.79 -3.05 -4.77
N LEU A 110 -12.77 -2.26 -5.08
CA LEU A 110 -12.44 -1.03 -4.35
C LEU A 110 -13.28 0.18 -4.79
N THR A 111 -13.86 0.12 -6.00
CA THR A 111 -14.71 1.17 -6.59
C THR A 111 -15.92 0.54 -7.30
N PRO A 112 -17.11 1.17 -7.28
CA PRO A 112 -18.26 0.70 -8.04
C PRO A 112 -17.95 0.57 -9.54
N SER A 113 -18.40 -0.50 -10.18
CA SER A 113 -18.31 -0.67 -11.63
C SER A 113 -19.39 0.16 -12.33
N PRO A 114 -19.18 0.54 -13.61
CA PRO A 114 -20.22 1.20 -14.40
C PRO A 114 -21.54 0.39 -14.38
N GLY A 115 -22.64 1.03 -14.00
CA GLY A 115 -23.97 0.40 -13.92
C GLY A 115 -24.23 -0.42 -12.65
N GLU A 116 -23.27 -0.51 -11.73
CA GLU A 116 -23.48 -1.17 -10.43
C GLU A 116 -24.01 -0.20 -9.37
N ASN A 117 -24.89 -0.68 -8.49
CA ASN A 117 -25.32 0.08 -7.32
C ASN A 117 -24.13 0.28 -6.34
N PRO A 118 -23.71 1.54 -6.05
CA PRO A 118 -22.61 1.82 -5.14
C PRO A 118 -22.74 1.17 -3.75
N LEU A 119 -23.97 0.96 -3.26
CA LEU A 119 -24.23 0.31 -1.98
C LEU A 119 -23.70 -1.13 -1.92
N LYS A 120 -23.65 -1.82 -3.06
CA LYS A 120 -23.16 -3.21 -3.11
C LYS A 120 -21.63 -3.27 -2.91
N ALA A 121 -20.90 -2.37 -3.57
CA ALA A 121 -19.46 -2.22 -3.37
C ALA A 121 -19.15 -1.80 -1.91
N LEU A 122 -19.93 -0.87 -1.36
CA LEU A 122 -19.80 -0.44 0.04
C LEU A 122 -19.98 -1.61 1.03
N ARG A 123 -21.05 -2.41 0.90
CA ARG A 123 -21.27 -3.56 1.80
C ARG A 123 -20.16 -4.61 1.72
N SER A 124 -19.63 -4.85 0.52
CA SER A 124 -18.48 -5.74 0.34
C SER A 124 -17.24 -5.22 1.09
N LEU A 125 -16.94 -3.93 0.91
CA LEU A 125 -15.83 -3.26 1.59
C LEU A 125 -16.01 -3.23 3.12
N GLU A 126 -17.21 -2.97 3.61
CA GLU A 126 -17.55 -3.04 5.04
C GLU A 126 -17.29 -4.43 5.61
N GLY A 127 -17.70 -5.48 4.90
CA GLY A 127 -17.44 -6.87 5.30
C GLY A 127 -15.94 -7.13 5.46
N VAL A 128 -15.13 -6.75 4.47
CA VAL A 128 -13.67 -6.93 4.53
C VAL A 128 -13.03 -6.13 5.65
N LEU A 129 -13.38 -4.84 5.76
CA LEU A 129 -12.77 -3.93 6.73
C LEU A 129 -13.25 -4.18 8.16
N SER A 130 -14.40 -4.81 8.37
CA SER A 130 -14.83 -5.22 9.71
C SER A 130 -13.85 -6.18 10.39
N SER A 131 -13.12 -6.99 9.60
CA SER A 131 -12.09 -7.91 10.12
C SER A 131 -10.83 -7.21 10.64
N ILE A 132 -10.68 -5.91 10.38
CA ILE A 132 -9.56 -5.09 10.83
C ILE A 132 -10.00 -3.87 11.66
N LYS A 133 -11.20 -3.92 12.24
CA LYS A 133 -11.76 -2.84 13.06
C LYS A 133 -10.76 -2.39 14.14
N GLY A 134 -10.50 -1.09 14.22
CA GLY A 134 -9.52 -0.51 15.15
C GLY A 134 -8.05 -0.76 14.78
N GLY A 135 -7.77 -1.37 13.62
CA GLY A 135 -6.42 -1.62 13.13
C GLY A 135 -5.79 -0.41 12.44
N VAL A 136 -4.52 -0.55 12.07
CA VAL A 136 -3.78 0.43 11.27
C VAL A 136 -3.83 0.04 9.80
N ILE A 137 -4.29 0.94 8.95
CA ILE A 137 -4.44 0.75 7.51
C ILE A 137 -3.71 1.83 6.73
N ASP A 138 -2.84 1.43 5.81
CA ASP A 138 -2.26 2.35 4.83
C ASP A 138 -3.24 2.58 3.68
N VAL A 139 -3.57 3.86 3.49
CA VAL A 139 -4.59 4.31 2.52
C VAL A 139 -4.01 5.15 1.39
N THR A 140 -2.69 5.10 1.16
CA THR A 140 -2.00 5.92 0.16
C THR A 140 -2.63 5.86 -1.23
N ASP A 141 -2.93 4.64 -1.67
CA ASP A 141 -3.52 4.35 -2.98
C ASP A 141 -5.01 3.99 -2.87
N ALA A 142 -5.62 4.18 -1.69
CA ALA A 142 -6.99 3.78 -1.46
C ALA A 142 -7.97 4.70 -2.18
N PRO A 143 -8.96 4.15 -2.91
CA PRO A 143 -10.07 4.96 -3.39
C PRO A 143 -10.83 5.62 -2.22
N PRO A 144 -11.44 6.80 -2.42
CA PRO A 144 -12.08 7.55 -1.33
C PRO A 144 -13.10 6.76 -0.51
N LEU A 145 -13.83 5.82 -1.13
CA LEU A 145 -14.81 4.98 -0.43
C LEU A 145 -14.16 4.06 0.61
N VAL A 146 -12.97 3.52 0.32
CA VAL A 146 -12.22 2.68 1.26
C VAL A 146 -11.81 3.50 2.48
N VAL A 147 -11.38 4.75 2.27
CA VAL A 147 -11.02 5.68 3.35
C VAL A 147 -12.22 5.99 4.24
N VAL A 148 -13.38 6.31 3.64
CA VAL A 148 -14.62 6.60 4.38
C VAL A 148 -15.04 5.41 5.26
N ILE A 149 -14.99 4.19 4.73
CA ILE A 149 -15.35 3.00 5.50
C ILE A 149 -14.30 2.71 6.58
N ALA A 150 -13.00 2.86 6.30
CA ALA A 150 -11.96 2.68 7.31
C ALA A 150 -12.16 3.65 8.50
N CYS A 151 -12.52 4.91 8.22
CA CYS A 151 -12.90 5.88 9.25
C CYS A 151 -14.12 5.41 10.07
N SER A 152 -15.17 4.88 9.42
CA SER A 152 -16.38 4.42 10.13
C SER A 152 -16.10 3.19 11.02
N GLN A 153 -15.10 2.38 10.66
CA GLN A 153 -14.60 1.26 11.46
C GLN A 153 -13.59 1.66 12.54
N SER A 154 -13.39 2.96 12.77
CA SER A 154 -12.43 3.50 13.76
C SER A 154 -10.99 3.01 13.54
N CYS A 155 -10.60 2.77 12.28
CA CYS A 155 -9.22 2.41 11.94
C CYS A 155 -8.31 3.64 12.04
N THR A 156 -7.07 3.41 12.45
CA THR A 156 -6.00 4.41 12.30
C THR A 156 -5.52 4.37 10.86
N LEU A 157 -5.53 5.51 10.17
CA LEU A 157 -5.09 5.59 8.79
C LEU A 157 -3.62 6.00 8.72
N THR A 158 -2.83 5.43 7.83
CA THR A 158 -1.50 5.90 7.46
C THR A 158 -1.44 6.36 6.02
N TYR A 159 -0.50 7.25 5.75
CA TYR A 159 -0.13 7.70 4.42
C TYR A 159 1.36 7.48 4.21
N THR A 160 1.70 6.78 3.13
CA THR A 160 3.05 6.51 2.70
C THR A 160 3.45 7.49 1.59
N TYR A 161 4.56 8.19 1.77
CA TYR A 161 5.04 9.13 0.76
C TYR A 161 6.56 9.19 0.71
N SER A 162 7.06 9.59 -0.45
CA SER A 162 8.49 9.71 -0.70
C SER A 162 8.98 11.15 -0.50
N THR A 163 10.20 11.32 0.03
CA THR A 163 10.83 12.64 0.27
C THR A 163 11.99 12.96 -0.68
N GLY A 164 12.38 12.06 -1.57
CA GLY A 164 13.66 12.15 -2.28
C GLY A 164 14.80 11.45 -1.54
N GLU A 165 14.72 11.33 -0.22
CA GLU A 165 15.76 10.75 0.64
C GLU A 165 15.28 9.50 1.39
N SER A 166 13.98 9.44 1.68
CA SER A 166 13.33 8.36 2.42
C SER A 166 11.90 8.12 1.89
N VAL A 167 11.31 7.00 2.30
CA VAL A 167 9.87 6.75 2.22
C VAL A 167 9.31 6.78 3.64
N ARG A 168 8.34 7.64 3.90
CA ARG A 168 7.77 7.85 5.23
C ARG A 168 6.37 7.29 5.31
N VAL A 169 6.09 6.50 6.34
CA VAL A 169 4.76 5.98 6.69
C VAL A 169 4.29 6.74 7.93
N VAL A 170 3.30 7.63 7.77
CA VAL A 170 2.86 8.53 8.83
C VAL A 170 1.37 8.38 9.13
N PRO A 171 0.94 8.47 10.40
CA PRO A 171 -0.48 8.44 10.73
C PRO A 171 -1.18 9.72 10.23
N ILE A 172 -2.36 9.56 9.65
CA ILE A 172 -3.25 10.66 9.29
C ILE A 172 -4.04 11.03 10.55
N SER A 173 -3.63 12.10 11.20
CA SER A 173 -4.36 12.66 12.34
C SER A 173 -5.25 13.81 11.88
N TYR A 174 -6.56 13.60 11.83
CA TYR A 174 -7.51 14.70 11.76
C TYR A 174 -7.90 15.11 13.18
N GLY A 175 -7.52 16.34 13.57
CA GLY A 175 -7.96 16.97 14.80
C GLY A 175 -9.46 17.29 14.77
N ALA A 176 -10.32 16.29 14.91
CA ALA A 176 -11.74 16.51 15.03
C ALA A 176 -12.08 16.87 16.48
N LYS A 177 -12.04 18.18 16.80
CA LYS A 177 -12.99 18.70 17.80
C LYS A 177 -14.40 18.40 17.27
N ARG A 178 -14.99 17.31 17.73
CA ARG A 178 -16.41 17.03 17.56
C ARG A 178 -17.21 18.08 18.34
N THR A 179 -17.64 19.14 17.67
CA THR A 179 -18.89 19.79 18.04
C THR A 179 -19.95 19.17 17.15
N LEU A 180 -20.53 18.07 17.60
CA LEU A 180 -21.80 17.61 17.06
C LEU A 180 -22.83 18.65 17.48
N ILE A 181 -23.32 19.43 16.52
CA ILE A 181 -24.54 20.22 16.70
C ILE A 181 -25.67 19.19 16.76
N SER A 182 -26.23 19.03 17.96
CA SER A 182 -27.47 18.30 18.26
C SER A 182 -28.67 19.01 17.65
#